data_AF-A0A246GHL6-F1
#
_entry.id   AF-A0A246GHL6-F1
#
_cell.length_a   1.000
_cell.length_b   1.000
_cell.length_c   1.000
_cell.angle_alpha   90.00
_cell.angle_beta   90.00
_cell.angle_gamma   90.00
#
_symmetry.space_group_name_H-M   'P 1'
#
loop_
_entity.id
_entity.type
_entity.pdbx_description
1 polymer ?
#
loop_
_entity_poly.entity_id
_entity_poly.type
_entity_poly.pdbx_seq_one_letter_code
_entity_poly.pdbx_strand_id
1 'polypeptide(L)'
;MNIKYCLQLSLLTLLILSSCKEGPIRTTKQGNFRVEYLFEQNGCKMYRFRDGVRYIYWSDCQGKIQSDFTTPNGKSTIRHYQETITTN
;
A
#
# COMPACT_ATOMS: atom_id res chain seq x y z
N MET A 1 30.47 17.78 26.01
CA MET A 1 29.14 17.49 25.42
C MET A 1 28.21 17.07 26.56
N ASN A 2 27.19 17.87 26.85
CA ASN A 2 26.41 17.74 28.09
C ASN A 2 25.36 16.62 27.95
N ILE A 3 25.42 15.61 28.82
CA ILE A 3 24.61 14.37 28.71
C ILE A 3 23.09 14.65 28.71
N LYS A 4 22.68 15.77 29.31
CA LYS A 4 21.30 16.28 29.33
C LYS A 4 20.78 16.66 27.94
N TYR A 5 21.63 17.28 27.11
CA TYR A 5 21.25 17.62 25.73
C TYR A 5 21.14 16.39 24.84
N CYS A 6 21.94 15.35 25.12
CA CYS A 6 21.85 14.08 24.40
C CYS A 6 20.53 13.35 24.69
N LEU A 7 20.11 13.34 25.97
CA LEU A 7 18.81 12.80 26.40
C LEU A 7 17.61 13.60 25.87
N GLN A 8 17.73 14.93 25.75
CA GLN A 8 16.69 15.75 25.13
C GLN A 8 16.60 15.53 23.61
N LEU A 9 17.74 15.38 22.92
CA LEU A 9 17.77 15.10 21.48
C LEU A 9 17.17 13.72 21.16
N SER A 10 17.45 12.70 21.98
CA SER A 10 16.91 11.35 21.77
C SER A 10 15.39 11.28 21.98
N LEU A 11 14.84 12.07 22.91
CA LEU A 11 13.40 12.11 23.13
C LEU A 11 12.65 12.79 21.97
N LEU A 12 13.27 13.81 21.36
CA LEU A 12 12.70 14.53 20.22
C LEU A 12 12.68 13.68 18.95
N THR A 13 13.68 12.81 18.74
CA THR A 13 13.74 11.92 17.57
C THR A 13 12.75 10.75 17.63
N LEU A 14 12.32 10.32 18.83
CA LEU A 14 11.29 9.29 18.96
C LEU A 14 9.88 9.80 18.56
N LEU A 15 9.60 11.10 18.71
CA LEU A 15 8.28 11.68 18.44
C LEU A 15 7.98 11.84 16.93
N ILE A 16 9.01 11.94 16.10
CA ILE A 16 8.89 12.13 14.64
C ILE A 16 8.72 10.82 13.84
N LEU A 17 8.70 9.65 14.50
CA LEU A 17 8.52 8.35 13.85
C LEU A 17 7.07 7.85 13.84
N SER A 18 6.08 8.72 14.08
CA SER A 18 4.66 8.38 13.97
C SER A 18 4.27 8.19 12.48
N SER A 19 4.50 6.98 11.96
CA SER A 19 3.95 6.57 10.67
C SER A 19 2.42 6.61 10.72
N CYS A 20 1.82 7.57 10.01
CA CYS A 20 0.37 7.58 9.80
C CYS A 20 0.01 6.41 8.87
N LYS A 21 -0.40 5.28 9.47
CA LYS A 21 -1.09 4.22 8.73
C LYS A 21 -2.58 4.53 8.74
N GLU A 22 -3.09 5.00 7.61
CA GLU A 22 -4.52 5.18 7.40
C GLU A 22 -5.21 3.82 7.33
N GLY A 23 -6.35 3.69 8.00
CA GLY A 23 -7.24 2.53 7.88
C GLY A 23 -8.04 2.55 6.57
N PRO A 24 -8.82 1.49 6.29
CA PRO A 24 -9.74 1.53 5.16
C PRO A 24 -10.86 2.54 5.41
N ILE A 25 -11.27 3.29 4.38
CA ILE A 25 -12.43 4.20 4.43
C ILE A 25 -13.72 3.41 4.70
N ARG A 26 -13.84 2.23 4.10
CA ARG A 26 -15.03 1.38 4.28
C ARG A 26 -14.68 -0.09 4.21
N THR A 27 -15.29 -0.89 5.08
CA THR A 27 -15.19 -2.35 5.03
C THR A 27 -16.56 -2.94 4.74
N THR A 28 -16.64 -3.83 3.75
CA THR A 28 -17.86 -4.53 3.34
C THR A 28 -17.63 -6.04 3.45
N LYS A 29 -18.65 -6.78 3.92
CA LYS A 29 -18.61 -8.24 3.93
C LYS A 29 -19.26 -8.76 2.65
N GLN A 30 -18.54 -9.58 1.89
CA GLN A 30 -19.04 -10.24 0.70
C GLN A 30 -18.76 -11.74 0.80
N GLY A 31 -19.80 -12.51 1.12
CA GLY A 31 -19.66 -13.92 1.49
C GLY A 31 -18.73 -14.08 2.71
N ASN A 32 -17.65 -14.84 2.52
CA ASN A 32 -16.63 -15.07 3.55
C ASN A 32 -15.50 -14.03 3.53
N PHE A 33 -15.51 -13.09 2.57
CA PHE A 33 -14.48 -12.07 2.45
C PHE A 33 -14.87 -10.78 3.17
N ARG A 34 -13.90 -10.16 3.85
CA ARG A 34 -13.96 -8.76 4.28
C ARG A 34 -13.18 -7.92 3.27
N VAL A 35 -13.92 -7.22 2.43
CA VAL A 35 -13.38 -6.33 1.41
C VAL A 35 -13.25 -4.93 1.99
N GLU A 36 -12.05 -4.38 1.92
CA GLU A 36 -11.70 -3.06 2.44
C GLU A 36 -11.47 -2.10 1.26
N TYR A 37 -12.29 -1.05 1.18
CA TYR A 37 -12.09 0.09 0.30
C TYR A 37 -11.12 1.06 0.96
N LEU A 38 -10.04 1.39 0.24
CA LEU A 38 -8.91 2.16 0.77
C LEU A 38 -9.01 3.63 0.43
N PHE A 39 -9.14 3.96 -0.86
CA PHE A 39 -9.25 5.32 -1.37
C PHE A 39 -9.67 5.30 -2.84
N GLU A 40 -10.00 6.47 -3.37
CA GLU A 40 -10.24 6.70 -4.79
C GLU A 40 -9.35 7.84 -5.26
N GLN A 41 -8.72 7.65 -6.41
CA GLN A 41 -7.91 8.70 -7.05
C GLN A 41 -8.11 8.63 -8.56
N ASN A 42 -8.41 9.78 -9.18
CA ASN A 42 -8.67 9.88 -10.62
C ASN A 42 -9.75 8.89 -11.12
N GLY A 43 -10.79 8.64 -10.32
CA GLY A 43 -11.86 7.69 -10.65
C GLY A 43 -11.50 6.20 -10.49
N CYS A 44 -10.28 5.89 -10.07
CA CYS A 44 -9.84 4.53 -9.76
C CYS A 44 -10.02 4.22 -8.27
N LYS A 45 -10.81 3.19 -7.95
CA LYS A 45 -11.08 2.79 -6.56
C LYS A 45 -10.15 1.65 -6.14
N MET A 46 -9.41 1.83 -5.06
CA MET A 46 -8.50 0.83 -4.52
C MET A 46 -9.16 0.01 -3.43
N TYR A 47 -8.97 -1.30 -3.50
CA TYR A 47 -9.49 -2.24 -2.53
C TYR A 47 -8.42 -3.23 -2.07
N ARG A 48 -8.65 -3.84 -0.92
CA ARG A 48 -7.92 -5.04 -0.48
C ARG A 48 -8.81 -6.03 0.26
N PHE A 49 -8.43 -7.29 0.26
CA PHE A 49 -8.97 -8.30 1.17
C PHE A 49 -7.84 -9.19 1.67
N ARG A 50 -8.08 -9.94 2.76
CA ARG A 50 -7.13 -10.96 3.21
C ARG A 50 -7.46 -12.30 2.60
N ASP A 51 -6.42 -12.94 2.06
CA ASP A 51 -6.41 -14.37 1.74
C ASP A 51 -5.31 -15.03 2.57
N GLY A 52 -5.71 -15.78 3.59
CA GLY A 52 -4.81 -16.28 4.63
C GLY A 52 -4.03 -15.15 5.32
N VAL A 53 -2.70 -15.19 5.21
CA VAL A 53 -1.79 -14.20 5.81
C VAL A 53 -1.45 -13.03 4.89
N ARG A 54 -1.93 -13.04 3.64
CA ARG A 54 -1.59 -12.04 2.62
C ARG A 54 -2.75 -11.08 2.39
N TYR A 55 -2.41 -9.83 2.11
CA TYR A 55 -3.37 -8.88 1.54
C TYR A 55 -3.29 -8.94 0.02
N ILE A 56 -4.44 -9.15 -0.60
CA ILE A 56 -4.62 -9.04 -2.04
C ILE A 56 -5.20 -7.66 -2.32
N TYR A 57 -4.55 -6.91 -3.22
CA TYR A 57 -4.95 -5.56 -3.61
C TYR A 57 -5.45 -5.58 -5.04
N TRP A 58 -6.46 -4.78 -5.33
CA TRP A 58 -6.89 -4.55 -6.70
C TRP A 58 -7.47 -3.15 -6.87
N SER A 59 -7.46 -2.71 -8.12
CA SER A 59 -8.05 -1.47 -8.57
C SER A 59 -9.30 -1.76 -9.41
N ASP A 60 -10.38 -1.03 -9.13
CA ASP A 60 -11.47 -0.85 -10.09
C ASP A 60 -11.21 0.45 -10.85
N CYS A 61 -10.53 0.31 -11.98
CA CYS A 61 -10.24 1.37 -12.93
C CYS A 61 -10.89 1.02 -14.26
N GLN A 62 -11.65 1.95 -14.82
CA GLN A 62 -12.07 1.87 -16.22
C GLN A 62 -10.88 2.28 -17.11
N GLY A 63 -10.53 1.46 -18.11
CA GLY A 63 -9.46 1.78 -19.07
C GLY A 63 -8.21 0.90 -18.94
N LYS A 64 -7.04 1.49 -19.24
CA LYS A 64 -5.75 0.79 -19.35
C LYS A 64 -4.99 0.83 -18.02
N ILE A 65 -4.95 -0.27 -17.28
CA ILE A 65 -4.10 -0.44 -16.10
C ILE A 65 -2.67 -0.71 -16.58
N GLN A 66 -1.71 0.10 -16.16
CA GLN A 66 -0.28 -0.12 -16.39
C GLN A 66 0.39 -0.41 -15.04
N SER A 67 1.01 -1.57 -14.91
CA SER A 67 1.83 -1.94 -13.76
C SER A 67 3.29 -2.04 -14.18
N ASP A 68 4.15 -1.33 -13.45
CA ASP A 68 5.61 -1.34 -13.62
C ASP A 68 6.23 -1.75 -12.28
N PHE A 69 6.81 -2.94 -12.23
CA PHE A 69 7.43 -3.44 -11.00
C PHE A 69 8.70 -4.21 -11.30
N THR A 70 9.61 -4.21 -10.34
CA THR A 70 10.93 -4.79 -10.51
C THR A 70 11.12 -5.98 -9.58
N THR A 71 11.58 -7.12 -10.11
CA THR A 71 11.88 -8.31 -9.32
C THR A 71 13.38 -8.63 -9.35
N PRO A 72 14.00 -8.95 -8.20
CA PRO A 72 15.36 -9.50 -8.19
C PRO A 72 15.38 -10.86 -8.88
N ASN A 73 16.37 -11.08 -9.76
CA ASN A 73 16.69 -12.39 -10.33
C ASN A 73 18.19 -12.66 -10.15
N GLY A 74 18.55 -13.21 -9.00
CA GLY A 74 19.95 -13.41 -8.61
C GLY A 74 20.68 -12.07 -8.48
N LYS A 75 21.70 -11.85 -9.32
CA LYS A 75 22.45 -10.57 -9.40
C LYS A 75 21.85 -9.57 -10.38
N SER A 76 20.80 -9.95 -11.11
CA SER A 76 20.14 -9.10 -12.10
C SER A 76 18.81 -8.60 -11.58
N THR A 77 18.33 -7.52 -12.18
CA THR A 77 17.09 -6.83 -11.82
C THR A 77 16.19 -6.81 -13.04
N ILE A 78 15.03 -7.46 -12.99
CA ILE A 78 14.09 -7.52 -14.10
C ILE A 78 12.98 -6.51 -13.86
N ARG A 79 12.78 -5.61 -14.83
CA ARG A 79 11.63 -4.70 -14.87
C ARG A 79 10.50 -5.35 -15.64
N HIS A 80 9.33 -5.43 -15.03
CA HIS A 80 8.10 -5.95 -15.64
C HIS A 80 7.21 -4.78 -15.98
N TYR A 81 6.73 -4.76 -17.22
CA TYR A 81 5.71 -3.82 -17.67
C TYR A 81 4.49 -4.63 -18.11
N GLN A 82 3.37 -4.47 -17.41
CA GLN A 82 2.15 -5.20 -17.69
C GLN A 82 1.01 -4.19 -17.93
N GLU A 83 0.36 -4.34 -19.08
CA GLU A 83 -0.81 -3.55 -19.45
C GLU A 83 -2.04 -4.46 -19.39
N THR A 84 -3.08 -4.04 -18.68
CA THR A 84 -4.37 -4.73 -18.67
C THR A 84 -5.42 -3.74 -19.14
N ILE A 85 -6.13 -4.07 -20.22
CA ILE A 85 -7.25 -3.27 -20.71
C ILE A 85 -8.51 -3.86 -20.11
N THR A 86 -9.14 -3.12 -19.19
CA THR A 86 -10.48 -3.44 -18.68
C THR A 86 -11.51 -2.71 -19.54
N THR A 87 -12.23 -3.46 -20.39
CA THR A 87 -13.47 -2.99 -21.04
C THR A 87 -14.67 -3.48 -20.24
N ASN A 88 -15.66 -2.59 -20.08
CA ASN A 88 -16.95 -2.88 -19.43
C ASN A 88 -17.75 -3.93 -20.21
#